data_AF-A0A5D2N8Q4-F1
#
_entry.id   AF-A0A5D2N8Q4-F1
#
_cell.length_a   1.000
_cell.length_b   1.000
_cell.length_c   1.000
_cell.angle_alpha   90.00
_cell.angle_beta   90.00
_cell.angle_gamma   90.00
#
_symmetry.space_group_name_H-M   'P 1'
#
loop_
_entity.id
_entity.type
_entity.pdbx_description
1 polymer ?
#
loop_
_entity_poly.entity_id
_entity_poly.type
_entity_poly.pdbx_seq_one_letter_code
_entity_poly.pdbx_strand_id
1 'polypeptide(L)'
;MAIASLLGWLVTFFFLISLLAIICYQLMCFIDLEIDYINHYDSAVRINKVVMPEFIIQAVFCLVCLITGYYFFFPSLPYSYYNFILYRRRKHLVDVTEIFNQLKWEKKQRLIKLGYLIILLIVFIFWLIWTVGKDDDY
;
A
#
# COMPACT_ATOMS: atom_id res chain seq x y z
N MET A 1 12.92 3.97 -27.08
CA MET A 1 11.77 3.20 -26.55
C MET A 1 12.10 2.59 -25.18
N ALA A 2 13.30 2.03 -24.98
CA ALA A 2 13.78 1.49 -23.69
C ALA A 2 13.75 2.49 -22.50
N ILE A 3 14.19 3.75 -22.71
CA ILE A 3 14.24 4.77 -21.62
C ILE A 3 12.85 5.08 -21.05
N ALA A 4 11.82 5.19 -21.91
CA ALA A 4 10.45 5.46 -21.47
C ALA A 4 9.88 4.28 -20.66
N SER A 5 10.16 3.05 -21.09
CA SER A 5 9.80 1.84 -20.34
C SER A 5 10.49 1.79 -18.98
N LEU A 6 11.79 2.07 -18.94
CA LEU A 6 12.59 2.07 -17.71
C LEU A 6 12.12 3.14 -16.71
N LEU A 7 11.77 4.33 -17.19
CA LEU A 7 11.15 5.37 -16.35
C LEU A 7 9.79 4.92 -15.79
N GLY A 8 8.96 4.23 -16.58
CA GLY A 8 7.69 3.66 -16.11
C GLY A 8 7.87 2.63 -14.99
N TRP A 9 8.85 1.72 -15.14
CA TRP A 9 9.25 0.78 -14.09
C TRP A 9 9.75 1.52 -12.84
N LEU A 10 10.61 2.50 -12.99
CA LEU A 10 11.21 3.22 -11.86
C LEU A 10 10.16 4.05 -11.09
N VAL A 11 9.20 4.67 -11.79
CA VAL A 11 8.06 5.36 -11.16
C VAL A 11 7.18 4.38 -10.38
N THR A 12 6.82 3.24 -10.97
CA THR A 12 5.99 2.23 -10.30
C THR A 12 6.69 1.62 -9.08
N PHE A 13 8.02 1.47 -9.11
CA PHE A 13 8.82 1.05 -7.96
C PHE A 13 8.70 2.03 -6.77
N PHE A 14 8.83 3.33 -7.02
CA PHE A 14 8.69 4.34 -5.97
C PHE A 14 7.29 4.36 -5.36
N PHE A 15 6.24 4.16 -6.16
CA PHE A 15 4.88 4.02 -5.64
C PHE A 15 4.75 2.80 -4.70
N LEU A 16 5.32 1.65 -5.07
CA LEU A 16 5.29 0.45 -4.23
C LEU A 16 6.03 0.65 -2.91
N ILE A 17 7.22 1.26 -2.94
CA ILE A 17 7.96 1.59 -1.72
C ILE A 17 7.19 2.57 -0.85
N SER A 18 6.60 3.61 -1.45
CA SER A 18 5.82 4.59 -0.70
C SER A 18 4.63 3.94 0.01
N LEU A 19 3.92 3.01 -0.65
CA LEU A 19 2.82 2.27 -0.05
C LEU A 19 3.30 1.35 1.09
N LEU A 20 4.43 0.67 0.89
CA LEU A 20 5.04 -0.17 1.92
C LEU A 20 5.42 0.66 3.15
N ALA A 21 6.07 1.81 2.95
CA ALA A 21 6.47 2.71 4.03
C ALA A 21 5.27 3.24 4.83
N ILE A 22 4.18 3.59 4.15
CA ILE A 22 2.94 4.05 4.78
C ILE A 22 2.32 2.95 5.66
N ILE A 23 2.24 1.72 5.15
CA ILE A 23 1.68 0.60 5.93
C ILE A 23 2.59 0.22 7.10
N CYS A 24 3.90 0.23 6.90
CA CYS A 24 4.88 0.03 7.98
C CYS A 24 4.73 1.09 9.07
N TYR A 25 4.57 2.37 8.70
CA TYR A 25 4.33 3.44 9.66
C TYR A 25 3.04 3.24 10.45
N GLN A 26 1.96 2.82 9.77
CA GLN A 26 0.71 2.50 10.46
C GLN A 26 0.88 1.33 11.44
N LEU A 27 1.62 0.27 11.06
CA LEU A 27 1.91 -0.86 11.93
C LEU A 27 2.77 -0.46 13.14
N MET A 28 3.74 0.44 12.97
CA MET A 28 4.49 1.01 14.10
C MET A 28 3.55 1.73 15.07
N CYS A 29 2.64 2.59 14.58
CA CYS A 29 1.63 3.22 15.43
C CYS A 29 0.77 2.20 16.20
N PHE A 30 0.47 1.04 15.61
CA PHE A 30 -0.27 -0.04 16.28
C PHE A 30 0.58 -0.75 17.35
N ILE A 31 1.87 -0.94 17.11
CA ILE A 31 2.80 -1.54 18.08
C ILE A 31 3.04 -0.59 19.26
N ASP A 32 3.21 0.71 18.99
CA ASP A 32 3.35 1.74 20.03
C ASP A 32 2.13 1.79 20.95
N LEU A 33 0.94 1.50 20.40
CA LEU A 33 -0.30 1.41 21.16
C LEU A 33 -0.38 0.12 21.99
N GLU A 34 0.14 -1.01 21.49
CA GLU A 34 0.15 -2.30 22.21
C GLU A 34 1.12 -2.32 23.39
N ILE A 35 2.22 -1.57 23.29
CA ILE A 35 3.25 -1.45 24.34
C ILE A 35 2.89 -0.35 25.36
N ASP A 36 1.70 0.26 25.23
CA ASP A 36 1.13 1.26 26.15
C ASP A 36 1.94 2.58 26.24
N TYR A 37 2.64 2.93 25.16
CA TYR A 37 3.57 4.08 25.16
C TYR A 37 2.90 5.42 24.78
N ILE A 38 1.77 5.38 24.06
CA ILE A 38 1.07 6.57 23.53
C ILE A 38 -0.44 6.48 23.81
N ASN A 39 -1.05 7.63 24.11
CA ASN A 39 -2.49 7.75 24.27
C ASN A 39 -3.24 7.29 23.01
N HIS A 40 -4.26 6.45 23.19
CA HIS A 40 -5.06 5.83 22.13
C HIS A 40 -5.66 6.88 21.17
N TYR A 41 -5.98 8.06 21.69
CA TYR A 41 -6.47 9.19 20.91
C TYR A 41 -5.43 9.72 19.92
N ASP A 42 -4.19 9.90 20.35
CA ASP A 42 -3.12 10.45 19.51
C ASP A 42 -2.73 9.48 18.38
N SER A 43 -2.69 8.18 18.67
CA SER A 43 -2.47 7.14 17.66
C SER A 43 -3.61 7.07 16.63
N ALA A 44 -4.87 7.20 17.06
CA ALA A 44 -6.02 7.22 16.14
C ALA A 44 -5.94 8.41 15.16
N VAL A 45 -5.60 9.60 15.66
CA VAL A 45 -5.42 10.81 14.84
C VAL A 45 -4.27 10.62 13.85
N ARG A 46 -3.14 10.06 14.28
CA ARG A 46 -1.99 9.78 13.41
C ARG A 46 -2.34 8.77 12.32
N ILE A 47 -3.04 7.70 12.65
CA ILE A 47 -3.46 6.68 11.69
C ILE A 47 -4.44 7.29 10.68
N ASN A 48 -5.46 8.03 11.12
CA ASN A 48 -6.45 8.65 10.23
C ASN A 48 -5.82 9.65 9.25
N LYS A 49 -4.81 10.41 9.68
CA LYS A 49 -4.06 11.32 8.80
C LYS A 49 -3.29 10.58 7.69
N VAL A 50 -2.88 9.33 7.95
CA VAL A 50 -2.04 8.54 7.04
C VAL A 50 -2.85 7.54 6.20
N VAL A 51 -4.05 7.15 6.64
CA VAL A 51 -4.98 6.31 5.86
C VAL A 51 -5.45 7.00 4.58
N MET A 52 -5.72 8.31 4.63
CA MET A 52 -6.18 9.04 3.45
C MET A 52 -5.11 9.11 2.34
N PRO A 53 -3.84 9.46 2.62
CA PRO A 53 -2.80 9.40 1.59
C PRO A 53 -2.50 7.97 1.10
N GLU A 54 -2.65 6.93 1.92
CA GLU A 54 -2.56 5.51 1.45
C GLU A 54 -3.55 5.26 0.30
N PHE A 55 -4.82 5.66 0.48
CA PHE A 55 -5.85 5.41 -0.52
C PHE A 55 -5.62 6.18 -1.80
N ILE A 56 -5.18 7.44 -1.69
CA ILE A 56 -4.86 8.28 -2.85
C ILE A 56 -3.68 7.69 -3.62
N ILE A 57 -2.59 7.34 -2.93
CA ILE A 57 -1.38 6.79 -3.57
C ILE A 57 -1.70 5.46 -4.23
N GLN A 58 -2.52 4.60 -3.60
CA GLN A 58 -2.95 3.34 -4.20
C GLN A 58 -3.81 3.55 -5.45
N ALA A 59 -4.77 4.49 -5.39
CA ALA A 59 -5.63 4.78 -6.53
C ALA A 59 -4.82 5.31 -7.71
N VAL A 60 -3.87 6.21 -7.44
CA VAL A 60 -2.93 6.73 -8.45
C VAL A 60 -2.05 5.61 -9.00
N PHE A 61 -1.50 4.74 -8.15
CA PHE A 61 -0.72 3.58 -8.59
C PHE A 61 -1.53 2.66 -9.52
N CYS A 62 -2.78 2.37 -9.17
CA CYS A 62 -3.67 1.56 -9.99
C CYS A 62 -3.93 2.21 -11.37
N LEU A 63 -4.13 3.53 -11.42
CA LEU A 63 -4.29 4.28 -12.68
C LEU A 63 -3.01 4.28 -13.52
N VAL A 64 -1.84 4.46 -12.90
CA VAL A 64 -0.55 4.40 -13.59
C VAL A 64 -0.33 3.01 -14.18
N CYS A 65 -0.62 1.93 -13.44
CA CYS A 65 -0.53 0.57 -13.98
C CYS A 65 -1.50 0.34 -15.15
N LEU A 66 -2.69 0.95 -15.12
CA LEU A 66 -3.68 0.87 -16.20
C LEU A 66 -3.15 1.55 -17.47
N ILE A 67 -2.63 2.77 -17.36
CA ILE A 67 -2.11 3.55 -18.49
C ILE A 67 -0.88 2.89 -19.11
N THR A 68 0.03 2.36 -18.29
CA THR A 68 1.26 1.73 -18.79
C THR A 68 1.02 0.30 -19.30
N GLY A 69 -0.18 -0.26 -19.14
CA GLY A 69 -0.53 -1.60 -19.64
C GLY A 69 0.20 -2.74 -18.93
N TYR A 70 0.75 -2.47 -17.74
CA TYR A 70 1.45 -3.49 -16.97
C TYR A 70 0.46 -4.50 -16.38
N TYR A 71 0.78 -5.79 -16.49
CA TYR A 71 -0.03 -6.89 -15.92
C TYR A 71 -0.25 -6.77 -14.39
N PHE A 72 0.51 -5.91 -13.71
CA PHE A 72 0.34 -5.55 -12.29
C PHE A 72 -0.99 -4.83 -11.96
N PHE A 73 -1.74 -4.38 -12.97
CA PHE A 73 -3.06 -3.81 -12.78
C PHE A 73 -4.07 -4.81 -12.17
N PHE A 74 -4.12 -6.04 -12.68
CA PHE A 74 -5.04 -7.09 -12.20
C PHE A 74 -4.88 -7.39 -10.70
N PRO A 75 -3.66 -7.61 -10.17
CA PRO A 75 -3.45 -7.78 -8.75
C PRO A 75 -3.81 -6.51 -7.95
N SER A 76 -3.51 -5.31 -8.45
CA SER A 76 -3.77 -4.05 -7.73
C SER A 76 -5.27 -3.70 -7.57
N LEU A 77 -6.14 -4.20 -8.46
CA LEU A 77 -7.59 -3.97 -8.46
C LEU A 77 -8.32 -4.38 -7.17
N PRO A 78 -8.22 -5.63 -6.67
CA PRO A 78 -8.91 -6.04 -5.45
C PRO A 78 -8.51 -5.19 -4.23
N TYR A 79 -7.26 -4.75 -4.16
CA TYR A 79 -6.79 -3.87 -3.08
C TYR A 79 -7.41 -2.47 -3.18
N SER A 80 -7.42 -1.87 -4.38
CA SER A 80 -8.05 -0.57 -4.63
C SER A 80 -9.58 -0.62 -4.39
N TYR A 81 -10.23 -1.69 -4.84
CA TYR A 81 -11.66 -1.91 -4.64
C TYR A 81 -12.03 -2.06 -3.17
N TYR A 82 -11.22 -2.79 -2.40
CA TYR A 82 -11.40 -2.90 -0.95
C TYR A 82 -11.32 -1.53 -0.26
N ASN A 83 -10.30 -0.73 -0.59
CA ASN A 83 -10.16 0.62 -0.05
C ASN A 83 -11.35 1.53 -0.44
N PHE A 84 -11.85 1.40 -1.67
CA PHE A 84 -13.01 2.16 -2.14
C PHE A 84 -14.31 1.78 -1.42
N ILE A 85 -14.56 0.49 -1.18
CA ILE A 85 -15.69 0.04 -0.36
C ILE A 85 -15.58 0.61 1.05
N LEU A 86 -14.38 0.57 1.64
CA LEU A 86 -14.14 1.05 3.00
C LEU A 86 -14.39 2.56 3.12
N TYR A 87 -13.95 3.32 2.12
CA TYR A 87 -14.26 4.75 1.99
C TYR A 87 -15.76 5.01 1.88
N ARG A 88 -16.47 4.28 1.01
CA ARG A 88 -17.92 4.42 0.81
C ARG A 88 -18.72 4.09 2.07
N ARG A 89 -18.25 3.14 2.87
CA ARG A 89 -18.88 2.76 4.15
C ARG A 89 -18.54 3.71 5.31
N ARG A 90 -17.81 4.81 5.06
CA ARG A 90 -17.29 5.76 6.07
C ARG A 90 -16.39 5.15 7.16
N LYS A 91 -16.19 3.82 7.18
CA LYS A 91 -15.31 3.08 8.10
C LYS A 91 -13.80 3.25 7.82
N HIS A 92 -13.42 4.28 7.06
CA HIS A 92 -12.02 4.65 6.84
C HIS A 92 -11.36 5.31 8.07
N LEU A 93 -12.18 5.88 8.97
CA LEU A 93 -11.71 6.48 10.20
C LEU A 93 -11.78 5.46 11.32
N VAL A 94 -10.69 5.34 12.05
CA VAL A 94 -10.59 4.52 13.23
C VAL A 94 -11.26 5.26 14.39
N ASP A 95 -12.32 4.69 14.98
CA ASP A 95 -13.07 5.28 16.09
C ASP A 95 -12.45 4.91 17.45
N VAL A 96 -12.09 5.93 18.23
CA VAL A 96 -11.22 5.82 19.43
C VAL A 96 -11.84 4.93 20.51
N THR A 97 -13.17 4.87 20.57
CA THR A 97 -13.94 4.10 21.55
C THR A 97 -13.98 2.59 21.25
N GLU A 98 -13.88 2.18 19.98
CA GLU A 98 -13.90 0.77 19.56
C GLU A 98 -12.52 0.22 19.14
N ILE A 99 -11.49 1.08 19.11
CA ILE A 99 -10.12 0.73 18.68
C ILE A 99 -9.63 -0.56 19.31
N PHE A 100 -9.77 -0.74 20.63
CA PHE A 100 -9.23 -1.90 21.32
C PHE A 100 -9.90 -3.22 20.92
N ASN A 101 -11.22 -3.19 20.72
CA ASN A 101 -11.96 -4.37 20.34
C ASN A 101 -11.68 -4.76 18.88
N GLN A 102 -11.46 -3.76 18.02
CA GLN A 102 -11.16 -3.98 16.59
C GLN A 102 -9.65 -4.04 16.30
N LEU A 103 -8.78 -3.76 17.27
CA LEU A 103 -7.32 -3.60 17.12
C LEU A 103 -6.68 -4.83 16.48
N LYS A 104 -6.98 -6.01 17.04
CA LYS A 104 -6.44 -7.28 16.57
C LYS A 104 -6.87 -7.57 15.13
N TRP A 105 -8.09 -7.18 14.77
CA TRP A 105 -8.62 -7.36 13.42
C TRP A 105 -7.98 -6.38 12.43
N GLU A 106 -7.95 -5.09 12.75
CA GLU A 106 -7.33 -4.03 11.93
C GLU A 106 -5.83 -4.28 11.71
N LYS A 107 -5.09 -4.68 12.76
CA LYS A 107 -3.67 -5.07 12.66
C LYS A 107 -3.49 -6.27 11.72
N LYS A 108 -4.34 -7.28 11.84
CA LYS A 108 -4.29 -8.47 10.97
C LYS A 108 -4.57 -8.11 9.50
N GLN A 109 -5.55 -7.26 9.24
CA GLN A 109 -5.84 -6.75 7.89
C GLN A 109 -4.63 -6.02 7.30
N ARG A 110 -3.99 -5.13 8.08
CA ARG A 110 -2.80 -4.38 7.63
C ARG A 110 -1.57 -5.25 7.43
N LEU A 111 -1.37 -6.29 8.24
CA LEU A 111 -0.32 -7.29 8.03
C LEU A 111 -0.55 -8.10 6.76
N ILE A 112 -1.79 -8.49 6.46
CA ILE A 112 -2.13 -9.17 5.20
C ILE A 112 -1.86 -8.24 4.01
N LYS A 113 -2.26 -6.97 4.10
CA LYS A 113 -1.95 -5.94 3.08
C LYS A 113 -0.44 -5.78 2.88
N LEU A 114 0.35 -5.75 3.96
CA LEU A 114 1.81 -5.65 3.91
C LEU A 114 2.40 -6.87 3.18
N GLY A 115 2.02 -8.09 3.59
CA GLY A 115 2.50 -9.31 2.96
C GLY A 115 2.16 -9.36 1.47
N TYR A 116 0.95 -8.92 1.11
CA TYR A 116 0.53 -8.79 -0.27
C TYR A 116 1.42 -7.83 -1.08
N LEU A 117 1.73 -6.63 -0.55
CA LEU A 117 2.62 -5.66 -1.19
C LEU A 117 4.06 -6.15 -1.30
N ILE A 118 4.56 -6.91 -0.32
CA ILE A 118 5.90 -7.52 -0.38
C ILE A 118 5.96 -8.55 -1.51
N ILE A 119 4.96 -9.43 -1.62
CA ILE A 119 4.91 -10.41 -2.71
C ILE A 119 4.85 -9.69 -4.07
N LEU A 120 4.03 -8.64 -4.16
CA LEU A 120 3.91 -7.84 -5.38
C LEU A 120 5.23 -7.15 -5.74
N LEU A 121 5.97 -6.64 -4.74
CA LEU A 121 7.30 -6.06 -4.92
C LEU A 121 8.32 -7.08 -5.44
N ILE A 122 8.30 -8.32 -4.93
CA ILE A 122 9.19 -9.39 -5.41
C ILE A 122 8.90 -9.73 -6.87
N VAL A 123 7.62 -9.92 -7.22
CA VAL A 123 7.20 -10.19 -8.62
C VAL A 123 7.57 -9.01 -9.53
N PHE A 124 7.40 -7.78 -9.04
CA PHE A 124 7.78 -6.57 -9.74
C PHE A 124 9.29 -6.51 -10.05
N ILE A 125 10.15 -6.76 -9.05
CA ILE A 125 11.60 -6.77 -9.23
C ILE A 125 12.03 -7.84 -10.23
N PHE A 126 11.42 -9.03 -10.17
CA PHE A 126 11.69 -10.11 -11.13
C PHE A 126 11.39 -9.67 -12.57
N TRP A 127 10.23 -9.04 -12.80
CA TRP A 127 9.84 -8.54 -14.11
C TRP A 127 10.71 -7.38 -14.60
N LEU A 128 11.14 -6.50 -13.70
CA LEU A 128 12.05 -5.41 -14.01
C LEU A 128 13.39 -5.97 -14.52
N ILE A 129 13.99 -6.89 -13.78
CA ILE A 129 15.27 -7.53 -14.14
C ILE A 129 15.14 -8.27 -15.48
N TRP A 130 14.06 -9.03 -15.66
CA TRP A 130 13.81 -9.75 -16.92
C TRP A 130 13.71 -8.79 -18.11
N THR A 131 12.98 -7.68 -17.95
CA THR A 131 12.80 -6.69 -19.02
C THR A 131 14.11 -6.00 -19.36
N VAL A 132 14.90 -5.62 -18.34
CA VAL A 132 16.21 -4.98 -18.53
C VAL A 132 17.19 -5.93 -19.21
N GLY A 133 17.31 -7.18 -18.74
CA GLY A 133 18.22 -8.16 -19.34
C GLY A 133 17.87 -8.49 -20.79
N LYS A 134 16.58 -8.51 -21.13
CA LYS A 134 16.12 -8.76 -22.50
C LYS A 134 16.33 -7.56 -23.45
N ASP A 135 16.68 -6.38 -22.94
CA ASP A 135 17.04 -5.21 -23.76
C ASP A 135 18.55 -5.16 -24.04
N ASP A 136 19.38 -5.87 -23.26
CA ASP A 136 20.84 -5.99 -23.46
C ASP A 136 21.22 -7.05 -24.53
N ASP A 137 20.32 -8.00 -24.82
CA ASP A 137 20.52 -9.10 -25.79
C ASP A 137 20.20 -8.74 -27.26
N TYR A 138 19.90 -7.46 -27.57
CA TYR A 138 19.56 -6.98 -28.92
C TYR A 138 20.52 -5.91 -29.46
#